data_AF-A0A925IRS0-F1
#
_entry.id   AF-A0A925IRS0-F1
#
_cell.length_a   1.000
_cell.length_b   1.000
_cell.length_c   1.000
_cell.angle_alpha   90.00
_cell.angle_beta   90.00
_cell.angle_gamma   90.00
#
_symmetry.space_group_name_H-M   'P 1'
#
loop_
_entity.id
_entity.type
_entity.pdbx_description
1 polymer ?
#
loop_
_entity_poly.entity_id
_entity_poly.type
_entity_poly.pdbx_seq_one_letter_code
_entity_poly.pdbx_strand_id
1 'polypeptide(L)'
;GRSIQRNYENRNSYENDFGDRLQHGDFFESDSILTKNQSIHYTKVLNRKVTSYGGITPDIFIGLDSAYRNVQLLNAKSYISEFVYRFVSENKESMPSNIKILSDWEIPIRFYKSFSEFLESESPDNKINSEQLVYLSDEIKQNISMLLFGKDNADNYFMHNDDFIKKAIQIIRNKSTLKEILTPAHPDL
;
A
#
# COMPACT_ATOMS: atom_id res chain seq x y z
N GLY A 1 16.38 2.69 -19.19
CA GLY A 1 15.46 2.90 -18.04
C GLY A 1 14.27 3.74 -18.46
N ARG A 2 13.24 3.81 -17.62
CA ARG A 2 12.10 4.73 -17.78
C ARG A 2 12.42 6.02 -17.05
N SER A 3 13.11 6.95 -17.70
CA SER A 3 13.36 8.29 -17.13
C SER A 3 12.29 9.25 -17.60
N ILE A 4 11.04 8.98 -17.23
CA ILE A 4 9.90 9.85 -17.53
C ILE A 4 9.58 10.60 -16.24
N GLN A 5 10.05 11.83 -16.14
CA GLN A 5 9.74 12.72 -15.03
C GLN A 5 8.59 13.64 -15.43
N ARG A 6 7.77 14.00 -14.44
CA ARG A 6 6.76 15.04 -14.63
C ARG A 6 7.46 16.38 -14.86
N ASN A 7 6.83 17.25 -15.62
CA ASN A 7 7.31 18.63 -15.77
C ASN A 7 7.23 19.35 -14.41
N TYR A 8 8.31 20.04 -14.03
CA TYR A 8 8.44 20.83 -12.80
C TYR A 8 8.10 22.32 -13.00
N GLU A 9 7.85 22.78 -14.22
CA GLU A 9 7.59 24.20 -14.53
C GLU A 9 6.37 24.76 -13.79
N ASN A 10 5.29 23.97 -13.65
CA ASN A 10 4.14 24.33 -12.84
C ASN A 10 4.23 23.66 -11.46
N ARG A 11 4.87 24.35 -10.53
CA ARG A 11 5.06 23.90 -9.15
C ARG A 11 3.76 23.51 -8.46
N ASN A 12 2.70 24.32 -8.61
CA ASN A 12 1.41 24.05 -7.96
C ASN A 12 0.80 22.73 -8.46
N SER A 13 0.86 22.46 -9.78
CA SER A 13 0.38 21.20 -10.34
C SER A 13 1.24 19.99 -9.94
N TYR A 14 2.53 20.22 -9.67
CA TYR A 14 3.43 19.18 -9.18
C TYR A 14 3.15 18.86 -7.70
N GLU A 15 3.00 19.88 -6.86
CA GLU A 15 2.76 19.75 -5.42
C GLU A 15 1.38 19.12 -5.11
N ASN A 16 0.36 19.44 -5.91
CA ASN A 16 -1.00 18.89 -5.72
C ASN A 16 -1.21 17.50 -6.32
N ASP A 17 -0.23 16.92 -7.04
CA ASP A 17 -0.42 15.68 -7.79
C ASP A 17 -0.91 14.51 -6.94
N PHE A 18 -0.38 14.37 -5.72
CA PHE A 18 -0.82 13.31 -4.82
C PHE A 18 -2.30 13.44 -4.45
N GLY A 19 -2.74 14.66 -4.09
CA GLY A 19 -4.13 14.95 -3.76
C GLY A 19 -5.05 14.73 -4.95
N ASP A 20 -4.63 15.19 -6.14
CA ASP A 20 -5.37 14.99 -7.38
C ASP A 20 -5.52 13.49 -7.69
N ARG A 21 -4.44 12.70 -7.62
CA ARG A 21 -4.49 11.24 -7.85
C ARG A 21 -5.42 10.53 -6.87
N LEU A 22 -5.39 10.94 -5.61
CA LEU A 22 -6.27 10.40 -4.58
C LEU A 22 -7.75 10.69 -4.90
N GLN A 23 -8.05 11.94 -5.28
CA GLN A 23 -9.40 12.37 -5.65
C GLN A 23 -9.92 11.65 -6.90
N HIS A 24 -9.08 11.48 -7.92
CA HIS A 24 -9.45 10.80 -9.16
C HIS A 24 -9.49 9.28 -9.05
N GLY A 25 -8.92 8.72 -7.98
CA GLY A 25 -8.92 7.29 -7.74
C GLY A 25 -7.79 6.53 -8.43
N ASP A 26 -6.76 7.22 -8.92
CA ASP A 26 -5.64 6.64 -9.65
C ASP A 26 -4.89 5.57 -8.84
N PHE A 27 -4.95 5.62 -7.52
CA PHE A 27 -4.33 4.63 -6.64
C PHE A 27 -5.18 3.37 -6.45
N PHE A 28 -6.46 3.39 -6.80
CA PHE A 28 -7.41 2.32 -6.47
C PHE A 28 -7.91 1.58 -7.72
N GLU A 29 -8.09 2.29 -8.84
CA GLU A 29 -8.69 1.75 -10.06
C GLU A 29 -7.81 1.97 -11.29
N SER A 30 -7.61 0.93 -12.10
CA SER A 30 -6.79 1.01 -13.31
C SER A 30 -7.40 1.96 -14.35
N ASP A 31 -8.71 1.99 -14.45
CA ASP A 31 -9.43 2.71 -15.51
C ASP A 31 -9.43 4.22 -15.29
N SER A 32 -9.26 4.67 -14.03
CA SER A 32 -9.01 6.07 -13.68
C SER A 32 -7.71 6.61 -14.31
N ILE A 33 -6.69 5.76 -14.47
CA ILE A 33 -5.41 6.13 -15.10
C ILE A 33 -5.53 6.15 -16.63
N LEU A 34 -6.45 5.35 -17.20
CA LEU A 34 -6.54 5.13 -18.65
C LEU A 34 -7.34 6.23 -19.38
N THR A 35 -8.11 7.03 -18.67
CA THR A 35 -9.11 7.95 -19.25
C THR A 35 -8.59 9.35 -19.59
N LYS A 36 -7.33 9.69 -19.30
CA LYS A 36 -6.78 11.04 -19.55
C LYS A 36 -5.47 11.04 -20.33
N ASN A 37 -5.37 11.93 -21.33
CA ASN A 37 -4.18 12.40 -22.08
C ASN A 37 -2.91 11.54 -21.96
N GLN A 38 -2.98 10.29 -22.41
CA GLN A 38 -1.85 9.38 -22.39
C GLN A 38 -0.81 9.81 -23.43
N SER A 39 0.44 9.90 -22.99
CA SER A 39 1.56 10.00 -23.91
C SER A 39 2.21 8.63 -24.07
N ILE A 40 2.45 8.22 -25.31
CA ILE A 40 3.12 6.97 -25.64
C ILE A 40 4.56 7.29 -26.04
N HIS A 41 5.51 6.66 -25.37
CA HIS A 41 6.93 6.75 -25.62
C HIS A 41 7.51 5.37 -25.93
N TYR A 42 8.70 5.33 -26.52
CA TYR A 42 9.42 4.10 -26.79
C TYR A 42 10.83 4.16 -26.23
N THR A 43 11.27 3.06 -25.62
CA THR A 43 12.66 2.94 -25.13
C THR A 43 13.64 2.83 -26.29
N LYS A 44 14.82 3.47 -26.16
CA LYS A 44 15.78 3.59 -27.28
C LYS A 44 16.42 2.28 -27.76
N VAL A 45 16.58 1.29 -26.87
CA VAL A 45 17.32 0.05 -27.18
C VAL A 45 16.39 -1.09 -27.56
N LEU A 46 15.38 -1.35 -26.73
CA LEU A 46 14.48 -2.50 -26.91
C LEU A 46 13.13 -2.10 -27.53
N ASN A 47 12.97 -0.84 -27.95
CA ASN A 47 11.76 -0.29 -28.53
C ASN A 47 10.45 -0.65 -27.78
N ARG A 48 10.55 -0.81 -26.46
CA ARG A 48 9.38 -1.12 -25.61
C ARG A 48 8.48 0.10 -25.52
N LYS A 49 7.17 -0.12 -25.70
CA LYS A 49 6.12 0.88 -25.47
C LYS A 49 6.09 1.24 -23.99
N VAL A 50 6.09 2.53 -23.69
CA VAL A 50 5.95 3.08 -22.34
C VAL A 50 4.86 4.14 -22.37
N THR A 51 3.79 3.89 -21.62
CA THR A 51 2.73 4.88 -21.43
C THR A 51 3.09 5.76 -20.24
N SER A 52 2.81 7.05 -20.34
CA SER A 52 2.95 8.00 -19.24
C SER A 52 1.73 8.87 -19.08
N TYR A 53 1.41 9.18 -17.83
CA TYR A 53 0.31 10.03 -17.42
C TYR A 53 0.80 10.99 -16.31
N GLY A 54 1.59 11.99 -16.71
CA GLY A 54 2.25 12.90 -15.77
C GLY A 54 3.29 12.24 -14.87
N GLY A 55 3.80 11.07 -15.28
CA GLY A 55 4.73 10.19 -14.54
C GLY A 55 4.80 8.81 -15.19
N ILE A 56 5.59 7.90 -14.60
CA ILE A 56 5.71 6.51 -15.09
C ILE A 56 4.44 5.73 -14.73
N THR A 57 3.73 5.22 -15.73
CA THR A 57 2.63 4.27 -15.53
C THR A 57 3.21 2.86 -15.30
N PRO A 58 2.71 2.10 -14.30
CA PRO A 58 3.17 0.73 -14.07
C PRO A 58 2.74 -0.20 -15.21
N ASP A 59 3.54 -1.24 -15.47
CA ASP A 59 3.16 -2.28 -16.44
C ASP A 59 2.03 -3.18 -15.90
N ILE A 60 2.00 -3.35 -14.58
CA ILE A 60 0.98 -4.10 -13.86
C ILE A 60 0.45 -3.15 -12.78
N PHE A 61 -0.82 -2.80 -12.90
CA PHE A 61 -1.49 -2.02 -11.87
C PHE A 61 -1.87 -2.93 -10.70
N ILE A 62 -1.57 -2.48 -9.48
CA ILE A 62 -2.00 -3.09 -8.22
C ILE A 62 -2.63 -1.95 -7.44
N GLY A 63 -3.96 -1.97 -7.32
CA GLY A 63 -4.70 -0.95 -6.60
C GLY A 63 -4.46 -1.07 -5.10
N LEU A 64 -4.41 0.07 -4.41
CA LEU A 64 -4.54 0.13 -2.97
C LEU A 64 -5.97 -0.26 -2.56
N ASP A 65 -6.12 -0.73 -1.33
CA ASP A 65 -7.45 -0.95 -0.76
C ASP A 65 -8.25 0.36 -0.77
N SER A 66 -9.47 0.32 -1.32
CA SER A 66 -10.40 1.46 -1.37
C SER A 66 -10.68 2.08 0.01
N ALA A 67 -10.51 1.32 1.10
CA ALA A 67 -10.60 1.83 2.46
C ALA A 67 -9.65 3.01 2.71
N TYR A 68 -8.49 3.07 2.02
CA TYR A 68 -7.53 4.17 2.13
C TYR A 68 -7.99 5.46 1.44
N ARG A 69 -9.15 5.50 0.79
CA ARG A 69 -9.80 6.77 0.41
C ARG A 69 -10.25 7.55 1.64
N ASN A 70 -10.45 6.88 2.77
CA ASN A 70 -10.83 7.48 4.03
C ASN A 70 -9.58 8.13 4.70
N VAL A 71 -9.54 9.46 4.72
CA VAL A 71 -8.44 10.23 5.32
C VAL A 71 -8.34 9.98 6.82
N GLN A 72 -9.45 9.76 7.51
CA GLN A 72 -9.45 9.43 8.93
C GLN A 72 -8.75 8.09 9.19
N LEU A 73 -8.90 7.11 8.29
CA LEU A 73 -8.20 5.83 8.36
C LEU A 73 -6.69 6.02 8.17
N LEU A 74 -6.28 6.87 7.21
CA LEU A 74 -4.87 7.22 7.02
C LEU A 74 -4.28 7.92 8.24
N ASN A 75 -5.02 8.86 8.84
CA ASN A 75 -4.61 9.54 10.07
C ASN A 75 -4.49 8.56 11.24
N ALA A 76 -5.37 7.56 11.35
CA ALA A 76 -5.26 6.54 12.39
C ALA A 76 -3.95 5.73 12.30
N LYS A 77 -3.37 5.58 11.10
CA LYS A 77 -2.11 4.82 10.91
C LYS A 77 -0.94 5.38 11.72
N SER A 78 -0.85 6.70 11.89
CA SER A 78 0.25 7.32 12.65
C SER A 78 0.24 6.99 14.14
N TYR A 79 -0.91 6.54 14.66
CA TYR A 79 -1.12 6.21 16.07
C TYR A 79 -0.97 4.71 16.38
N ILE A 80 -0.86 3.84 15.35
CA ILE A 80 -0.82 2.38 15.54
C ILE A 80 0.36 1.97 16.42
N SER A 81 1.57 2.48 16.15
CA SER A 81 2.77 2.05 16.87
C SER A 81 2.67 2.33 18.37
N GLU A 82 2.16 3.50 18.75
CA GLU A 82 1.98 3.86 20.15
C GLU A 82 0.87 3.02 20.80
N PHE A 83 -0.28 2.91 20.13
CA PHE A 83 -1.40 2.14 20.63
C PHE A 83 -1.03 0.67 20.85
N VAL A 84 -0.38 0.04 19.86
CA VAL A 84 0.08 -1.35 19.95
C VAL A 84 1.01 -1.54 21.14
N TYR A 85 1.93 -0.61 21.39
CA TYR A 85 2.83 -0.68 22.54
C TYR A 85 2.05 -0.70 23.87
N ARG A 86 1.07 0.19 24.03
CA ARG A 86 0.23 0.28 25.23
C ARG A 86 -0.62 -1.00 25.39
N PHE A 87 -1.35 -1.38 24.35
CA PHE A 87 -2.22 -2.55 24.36
C PHE A 87 -1.47 -3.85 24.69
N VAL A 88 -0.34 -4.09 24.02
CA VAL A 88 0.49 -5.29 24.24
C VAL A 88 1.05 -5.31 25.65
N SER A 89 1.47 -4.16 26.19
CA SER A 89 2.02 -4.07 27.55
C SER A 89 1.01 -4.49 28.62
N GLU A 90 -0.27 -4.19 28.41
CA GLU A 90 -1.37 -4.51 29.33
C GLU A 90 -1.95 -5.92 29.10
N ASN A 91 -1.79 -6.50 27.90
CA ASN A 91 -2.44 -7.74 27.48
C ASN A 91 -1.45 -8.87 27.13
N LYS A 92 -0.22 -8.82 27.66
CA LYS A 92 0.91 -9.72 27.29
C LYS A 92 0.54 -11.19 27.22
N GLU A 93 -0.22 -11.69 28.20
CA GLU A 93 -0.58 -13.12 28.29
C GLU A 93 -1.54 -13.58 27.18
N SER A 94 -2.28 -12.65 26.57
CA SER A 94 -3.23 -12.95 25.49
C SER A 94 -2.66 -12.74 24.09
N MET A 95 -1.39 -12.32 23.99
CA MET A 95 -0.75 -12.06 22.70
C MET A 95 -0.29 -13.36 22.03
N PRO A 96 -0.27 -13.41 20.69
CA PRO A 96 0.34 -14.50 19.94
C PRO A 96 1.78 -14.76 20.40
N SER A 97 2.16 -16.03 20.53
CA SER A 97 3.48 -16.41 21.06
C SER A 97 4.57 -16.49 19.98
N ASN A 98 4.20 -16.49 18.70
CA ASN A 98 5.12 -16.47 17.58
C ASN A 98 4.45 -15.90 16.32
N ILE A 99 5.26 -15.69 15.28
CA ILE A 99 4.84 -15.07 14.01
C ILE A 99 3.76 -15.87 13.28
N LYS A 100 3.83 -17.19 13.31
CA LYS A 100 2.87 -18.06 12.62
C LYS A 100 1.49 -17.94 13.25
N ILE A 101 1.43 -17.94 14.58
CA ILE A 101 0.18 -17.72 15.32
C ILE A 101 -0.33 -16.30 15.06
N LEU A 102 0.54 -15.28 15.04
CA LEU A 102 0.13 -13.91 14.74
C LEU A 102 -0.48 -13.76 13.34
N SER A 103 0.06 -14.45 12.34
CA SER A 103 -0.52 -14.48 10.99
C SER A 103 -1.96 -14.99 11.00
N ASP A 104 -2.21 -16.10 11.67
CA ASP A 104 -3.55 -16.72 11.74
C ASP A 104 -4.46 -16.06 12.79
N TRP A 105 -3.93 -15.18 13.66
CA TRP A 105 -4.67 -14.58 14.76
C TRP A 105 -5.68 -13.55 14.27
N GLU A 106 -6.95 -13.75 14.59
CA GLU A 106 -7.97 -12.71 14.41
C GLU A 106 -7.82 -11.67 15.52
N ILE A 107 -7.56 -10.41 15.14
CA ILE A 107 -7.48 -9.31 16.09
C ILE A 107 -8.87 -9.17 16.76
N PRO A 108 -8.95 -9.29 18.10
CA PRO A 108 -10.23 -9.25 18.79
C PRO A 108 -10.94 -7.91 18.63
N ILE A 109 -12.28 -7.91 18.54
CA ILE A 109 -13.07 -6.68 18.45
C ILE A 109 -12.77 -5.65 19.55
N ARG A 110 -12.41 -6.13 20.77
CA ARG A 110 -12.01 -5.26 21.88
C ARG A 110 -10.77 -4.42 21.55
N PHE A 111 -9.83 -4.95 20.76
CA PHE A 111 -8.64 -4.20 20.32
C PHE A 111 -9.06 -2.98 19.51
N TYR A 112 -9.93 -3.18 18.52
CA TYR A 112 -10.40 -2.09 17.66
C TYR A 112 -11.24 -1.06 18.42
N LYS A 113 -12.05 -1.50 19.39
CA LYS A 113 -12.79 -0.59 20.28
C LYS A 113 -11.84 0.26 21.11
N SER A 114 -10.88 -0.35 21.79
CA SER A 114 -9.86 0.38 22.56
C SER A 114 -8.99 1.28 21.68
N PHE A 115 -8.74 0.89 20.42
CA PHE A 115 -8.00 1.76 19.49
C PHE A 115 -8.84 2.97 19.08
N SER A 116 -10.12 2.78 18.81
CA SER A 116 -11.08 3.86 18.54
C SER A 116 -11.13 4.84 19.72
N GLU A 117 -11.24 4.34 20.95
CA GLU A 117 -11.26 5.16 22.18
C GLU A 117 -9.95 5.94 22.38
N PHE A 118 -8.81 5.29 22.10
CA PHE A 118 -7.50 5.95 22.14
C PHE A 118 -7.36 7.07 21.10
N LEU A 119 -7.87 6.84 19.89
CA LEU A 119 -7.87 7.87 18.84
C LEU A 119 -8.76 9.05 19.22
N GLU A 120 -9.92 8.82 19.83
CA GLU A 120 -10.80 9.89 20.31
C GLU A 120 -10.11 10.77 21.38
N SER A 121 -9.24 10.20 22.23
CA SER A 121 -8.49 10.98 23.21
C SER A 121 -7.31 11.75 22.61
N GLU A 122 -6.57 11.15 21.67
CA GLU A 122 -5.34 11.74 21.10
C GLU A 122 -5.60 12.62 19.87
N SER A 123 -6.70 12.40 19.18
CA SER A 123 -7.10 13.12 17.96
C SER A 123 -8.62 13.25 17.88
N PRO A 124 -9.24 14.16 18.66
CA PRO A 124 -10.70 14.28 18.76
C PRO A 124 -11.42 14.56 17.43
N ASP A 125 -10.71 15.14 16.47
CA ASP A 125 -11.22 15.41 15.11
C ASP A 125 -11.17 14.16 14.21
N ASN A 126 -10.39 13.14 14.57
CA ASN A 126 -10.25 11.89 13.84
C ASN A 126 -11.32 10.86 14.26
N LYS A 127 -12.58 11.17 13.95
CA LYS A 127 -13.72 10.30 14.28
C LYS A 127 -13.79 9.09 13.36
N ILE A 128 -13.11 8.02 13.76
CA ILE A 128 -13.11 6.72 13.09
C ILE A 128 -13.62 5.65 14.04
N ASN A 129 -14.45 4.74 13.55
CA ASN A 129 -15.03 3.68 14.39
C ASN A 129 -14.24 2.38 14.31
N SER A 130 -14.51 1.46 15.24
CA SER A 130 -13.85 0.15 15.31
C SER A 130 -14.04 -0.72 14.05
N GLU A 131 -15.13 -0.57 13.30
CA GLU A 131 -15.37 -1.35 12.07
C GLU A 131 -14.44 -0.89 10.94
N GLN A 132 -14.21 0.42 10.83
CA GLN A 132 -13.29 1.00 9.88
C GLN A 132 -11.83 0.66 10.22
N LEU A 133 -11.50 0.57 11.51
CA LEU A 133 -10.13 0.23 11.94
C LEU A 133 -9.71 -1.21 11.58
N VAL A 134 -10.65 -2.10 11.25
CA VAL A 134 -10.34 -3.46 10.78
C VAL A 134 -9.52 -3.43 9.48
N TYR A 135 -9.67 -2.40 8.65
CA TYR A 135 -8.86 -2.24 7.43
C TYR A 135 -7.37 -1.97 7.70
N LEU A 136 -6.97 -1.74 8.96
CA LEU A 136 -5.58 -1.58 9.38
C LEU A 136 -5.00 -2.86 10.02
N SER A 137 -5.68 -4.00 9.85
CA SER A 137 -5.29 -5.28 10.47
C SER A 137 -3.84 -5.66 10.20
N ASP A 138 -3.38 -5.48 8.95
CA ASP A 138 -2.03 -5.87 8.57
C ASP A 138 -0.97 -4.95 9.16
N GLU A 139 -1.20 -3.64 9.19
CA GLU A 139 -0.32 -2.69 9.86
C GLU A 139 -0.28 -2.92 11.36
N ILE A 140 -1.41 -3.23 11.97
CA ILE A 140 -1.50 -3.58 13.39
C ILE A 140 -0.67 -4.84 13.66
N LYS A 141 -0.86 -5.92 12.88
CA LYS A 141 -0.09 -7.15 13.01
C LYS A 141 1.40 -6.92 12.75
N GLN A 142 1.77 -6.08 11.78
CA GLN A 142 3.17 -5.74 11.53
C GLN A 142 3.80 -5.03 12.74
N ASN A 143 3.09 -4.07 13.36
CA ASN A 143 3.56 -3.38 14.56
C ASN A 143 3.65 -4.34 15.77
N ILE A 144 2.68 -5.24 15.95
CA ILE A 144 2.73 -6.28 16.98
C ILE A 144 3.94 -7.20 16.75
N SER A 145 4.17 -7.62 15.50
CA SER A 145 5.31 -8.44 15.14
C SER A 145 6.63 -7.75 15.44
N MET A 146 6.75 -6.48 15.07
CA MET A 146 7.94 -5.69 15.31
C MET A 146 8.23 -5.56 16.81
N LEU A 147 7.20 -5.31 17.61
CA LEU A 147 7.30 -5.16 19.06
C LEU A 147 7.64 -6.48 19.78
N LEU A 148 7.00 -7.59 19.40
CA LEU A 148 7.12 -8.87 20.11
C LEU A 148 8.24 -9.78 19.60
N PHE A 149 8.53 -9.74 18.29
CA PHE A 149 9.41 -10.70 17.63
C PHE A 149 10.59 -10.03 16.92
N GLY A 150 10.68 -8.71 16.96
CA GLY A 150 11.76 -7.95 16.34
C GLY A 150 11.58 -7.75 14.84
N LYS A 151 12.51 -6.96 14.28
CA LYS A 151 12.43 -6.44 12.92
C LYS A 151 12.40 -7.54 11.85
N ASP A 152 13.31 -8.51 11.92
CA ASP A 152 13.43 -9.55 10.88
C ASP A 152 12.12 -10.35 10.73
N ASN A 153 11.43 -10.63 11.84
CA ASN A 153 10.14 -11.31 11.80
C ASN A 153 9.01 -10.42 11.26
N ALA A 154 9.02 -9.13 11.59
CA ALA A 154 8.07 -8.16 11.03
C ALA A 154 8.25 -7.97 9.53
N ASP A 155 9.50 -7.90 9.06
CA ASP A 155 9.84 -7.81 7.63
C ASP A 155 9.36 -9.08 6.90
N ASN A 156 9.59 -10.27 7.47
CA ASN A 156 9.06 -11.52 6.91
C ASN A 156 7.53 -11.55 6.85
N TYR A 157 6.84 -11.11 7.91
CA TYR A 157 5.37 -11.00 7.91
C TYR A 157 4.89 -10.07 6.80
N PHE A 158 5.49 -8.88 6.69
CA PHE A 158 5.16 -7.90 5.67
C PHE A 158 5.36 -8.49 4.26
N MET A 159 6.51 -9.11 4.01
CA MET A 159 6.83 -9.69 2.70
C MET A 159 5.84 -10.77 2.25
N HIS A 160 5.34 -11.58 3.18
CA HIS A 160 4.38 -12.64 2.86
C HIS A 160 2.95 -12.14 2.65
N ASN A 161 2.61 -10.97 3.21
CA ASN A 161 1.25 -10.43 3.18
C ASN A 161 1.08 -9.26 2.21
N ASP A 162 2.15 -8.62 1.75
CA ASP A 162 2.10 -7.52 0.79
C ASP A 162 1.67 -7.96 -0.62
N ASP A 163 0.66 -7.28 -1.17
CA ASP A 163 0.09 -7.61 -2.47
C ASP A 163 1.02 -7.30 -3.64
N PHE A 164 1.89 -6.29 -3.51
CA PHE A 164 2.90 -5.97 -4.53
C PHE A 164 3.94 -7.09 -4.62
N ILE A 165 4.41 -7.60 -3.49
CA ILE A 165 5.36 -8.71 -3.41
C ILE A 165 4.71 -10.00 -3.91
N LYS A 166 3.50 -10.32 -3.46
CA LYS A 166 2.74 -11.48 -3.96
C LYS A 166 2.60 -11.43 -5.48
N LYS A 167 2.23 -10.27 -6.03
CA LYS A 167 2.08 -10.08 -7.48
C LYS A 167 3.41 -10.18 -8.20
N ALA A 168 4.48 -9.58 -7.67
CA ALA A 168 5.81 -9.68 -8.25
C ALA A 168 6.28 -11.14 -8.33
N ILE A 169 6.13 -11.92 -7.25
CA ILE A 169 6.45 -13.35 -7.21
C ILE A 169 5.59 -14.12 -8.22
N GLN A 170 4.29 -13.84 -8.29
CA GLN A 170 3.37 -14.47 -9.25
C GLN A 170 3.87 -14.28 -10.70
N ILE A 171 4.24 -13.05 -11.06
CA ILE A 171 4.68 -12.69 -12.41
C ILE A 171 6.05 -13.26 -12.73
N ILE A 172 7.00 -13.19 -11.80
CA ILE A 172 8.35 -13.76 -11.97
C ILE A 172 8.28 -15.27 -12.19
N ARG A 173 7.39 -15.97 -11.48
CA ARG A 173 7.20 -17.41 -11.63
C ARG A 173 6.51 -17.77 -12.96
N ASN A 174 5.67 -16.89 -13.50
CA ASN A 174 5.06 -17.06 -14.81
C ASN A 174 5.95 -16.49 -15.92
N LYS A 175 6.86 -17.34 -16.43
CA LYS A 175 7.83 -16.97 -17.48
C LYS A 175 7.17 -16.40 -18.74
N SER A 176 5.97 -16.86 -19.11
CA SER A 176 5.26 -16.38 -20.30
C SER A 176 4.79 -14.94 -20.12
N THR A 177 4.10 -14.64 -19.01
CA THR A 177 3.64 -13.27 -18.69
C THR A 177 4.82 -12.32 -18.50
N LEU A 178 5.89 -12.77 -17.83
CA LEU A 178 7.10 -11.96 -17.69
C LEU A 178 7.72 -11.66 -19.06
N LYS A 179 7.79 -12.65 -19.96
CA LYS A 179 8.30 -12.45 -21.31
C LYS A 179 7.45 -11.43 -22.05
N GLU A 180 6.13 -11.55 -22.03
CA GLU A 180 5.20 -10.59 -22.66
C GLU A 180 5.41 -9.16 -22.18
N ILE A 181 5.49 -8.94 -20.86
CA ILE A 181 5.75 -7.60 -20.27
C ILE A 181 7.09 -7.04 -20.74
N LEU A 182 8.09 -7.90 -20.91
CA LEU A 182 9.43 -7.52 -21.34
C LEU A 182 9.60 -7.45 -22.87
N THR A 183 8.60 -7.85 -23.65
CA THR A 183 8.74 -7.97 -25.11
C THR A 183 8.74 -6.59 -25.78
N PRO A 184 9.63 -6.34 -26.76
CA PRO A 184 9.60 -5.15 -27.63
C PRO A 184 8.25 -4.95 -28.32
N ALA A 185 7.86 -3.69 -28.57
CA ALA A 185 6.62 -3.41 -29.30
C ALA A 185 6.69 -3.79 -30.79
N HIS A 186 7.91 -3.87 -31.35
CA HIS A 186 8.21 -4.34 -32.69
C HIS A 186 9.43 -5.27 -32.65
N PRO A 187 9.28 -6.59 -32.86
CA PRO A 187 10.41 -7.53 -32.84
C PRO A 187 11.29 -7.50 -34.10
N ASP A 188 10.84 -6.83 -35.18
CA ASP A 188 11.47 -6.87 -36.50
C ASP A 188 12.19 -5.57 -36.92
N LEU A 189 12.59 -4.73 -35.96
CA LEU A 189 13.46 -3.55 -36.17
C LEU A 189 14.71 -3.64 -35.30
#